data_AF-A0A915D1E8-F1
#
_entry.id   AF-A0A915D1E8-F1
#
_cell.length_a   1.000
_cell.length_b   1.000
_cell.length_c   1.000
_cell.angle_alpha   90.00
_cell.angle_beta   90.00
_cell.angle_gamma   90.00
#
_symmetry.space_group_name_H-M   'P 1'
#
loop_
_entity.id
_entity.type
_entity.pdbx_description
1 polymer ?
#
loop_
_entity_poly.entity_id
_entity_poly.type
_entity_poly.pdbx_seq_one_letter_code
_entity_poly.pdbx_strand_id
1 'polypeptide(L)'
;MAKLIDGKAISQQVLDEVQQNLKAIQEEHPHFKPTLAIVQVGNRSDSNVYIGQTRAEVGMDTRLIKLSEQTTEAELTAQIDALNNDKEVDGIIVQLPLESVHPIDADSVIDRIDQSKDVDGLTRENAGRLMRGELEKTIFPCTPYGCLHLVQQATGDAQYVKGKTVVVVGRSKIVGSPAAALFMWHHGTATICHSRTTNLREQCLQADILIVAIGQKELIKGDARWQKKTKRDVHFEQARQVAGYITPVPGGVGPMTVAMLMKNTFQQAVASKLKNASSSQWNIAKTVLNPLVPVPSDIDVSRAYKPKHIEKLAKEIGLHSDELEMYGKTKAKVLLKTLNRLANRKNGKYVVVVGITPTPLGEGKSTTTIDWCKRCPTFGIKGGAAGGGYSQVIPMEEFNLHLTGDIHAITAAHNLMAAAIDARMFHESTQTDEALFNRLVPHNKEGKRILSKIQQRRLARLNIAMVEDANQLSAEDRKRFSRLNIDANTITWTRVIDTNDRFLRKMRSGTVQLRKDISELLNSQSQLVVN
;
A
#
# COMPACT_ATOMS: atom_id res chain seq x y z
N MET A 1 29.88 41.10 -32.47
CA MET A 1 28.82 41.24 -31.44
C MET A 1 28.30 39.86 -31.10
N ALA A 2 27.97 39.63 -29.83
CA ALA A 2 27.42 38.36 -29.34
C ALA A 2 26.13 37.97 -30.08
N LYS A 3 25.98 36.67 -30.37
CA LYS A 3 24.73 36.10 -30.84
C LYS A 3 23.73 36.07 -29.67
N LEU A 4 22.53 36.60 -29.89
CA LEU A 4 21.49 36.58 -28.87
C LEU A 4 20.96 35.15 -28.72
N ILE A 5 20.90 34.69 -27.47
CA ILE A 5 20.19 33.47 -27.12
C ILE A 5 18.75 33.87 -26.83
N ASP A 6 17.86 33.64 -27.80
CA ASP A 6 16.42 33.89 -27.65
C ASP A 6 15.79 32.80 -26.78
N GLY A 7 15.77 33.04 -25.47
CA GLY A 7 15.20 32.10 -24.52
C GLY A 7 13.68 31.97 -24.62
N LYS A 8 12.98 32.95 -25.20
CA LYS A 8 11.54 32.84 -25.48
C LYS A 8 11.28 31.86 -26.63
N ALA A 9 12.06 31.94 -27.70
CA ALA A 9 11.97 30.99 -28.81
C ALA A 9 12.34 29.57 -28.35
N ILE A 10 13.43 29.42 -27.60
CA ILE A 10 13.87 28.11 -27.09
C ILE A 10 12.87 27.54 -26.07
N SER A 11 12.28 28.37 -25.20
CA SER A 11 11.25 27.90 -24.27
C SER A 11 10.02 27.38 -25.01
N GLN A 12 9.61 28.05 -26.10
CA GLN A 12 8.49 27.60 -26.91
C GLN A 12 8.77 26.23 -27.54
N GLN A 13 9.98 26.02 -28.08
CA GLN A 13 10.37 24.72 -28.64
C GLN A 13 10.26 23.58 -27.63
N VAL A 14 10.65 23.84 -26.37
CA VAL A 14 10.50 22.85 -25.29
C VAL A 14 9.03 22.57 -24.99
N LEU A 15 8.20 23.60 -24.92
CA LEU A 15 6.76 23.44 -24.68
C LEU A 15 6.09 22.66 -25.82
N ASP A 16 6.45 22.96 -27.07
CA ASP A 16 5.96 22.26 -28.26
C ASP A 16 6.38 20.77 -28.26
N GLU A 17 7.63 20.47 -27.89
CA GLU A 17 8.13 19.10 -27.73
C GLU A 17 7.32 18.34 -26.67
N VAL A 18 7.08 18.96 -25.51
CA VAL A 18 6.27 18.36 -24.44
C VAL A 18 4.83 18.14 -24.90
N GLN A 19 4.23 19.10 -25.62
CA GLN A 19 2.88 18.97 -26.15
C GLN A 19 2.76 17.85 -27.20
N GLN A 20 3.74 17.73 -28.09
CA GLN A 20 3.79 16.66 -29.09
C GLN A 20 3.90 15.29 -28.42
N ASN A 21 4.81 15.14 -27.45
CA ASN A 21 4.98 13.90 -26.71
C ASN A 21 3.74 13.55 -25.88
N LEU A 22 3.08 14.56 -25.28
CA LEU A 22 1.82 14.36 -24.56
C LEU A 22 0.73 13.80 -25.48
N LYS A 23 0.56 14.36 -26.68
CA LYS A 23 -0.43 13.87 -27.66
C LYS A 23 -0.14 12.43 -28.07
N ALA A 24 1.11 12.11 -28.41
CA ALA A 24 1.50 10.75 -28.78
C ALA A 24 1.20 9.73 -27.68
N ILE A 25 1.49 10.08 -26.42
CA ILE A 25 1.15 9.22 -25.28
C ILE A 25 -0.36 9.09 -25.10
N GLN A 26 -1.12 10.17 -25.30
CA GLN A 26 -2.59 10.16 -25.14
C GLN A 26 -3.30 9.34 -26.24
N GLU A 27 -2.71 9.18 -27.42
CA GLU A 27 -3.20 8.28 -28.46
C GLU A 27 -3.18 6.81 -28.00
N GLU A 28 -2.12 6.39 -27.29
CA GLU A 28 -2.00 5.05 -26.71
C GLU A 28 -2.72 4.91 -25.35
N HIS A 29 -2.75 6.00 -24.58
CA HIS A 29 -3.27 6.06 -23.22
C HIS A 29 -4.23 7.25 -23.05
N PRO A 30 -5.51 7.14 -23.48
CA PRO A 30 -6.47 8.26 -23.49
C PRO A 30 -6.73 8.93 -22.13
N HIS A 31 -6.44 8.23 -21.03
CA HIS A 31 -6.60 8.73 -19.67
C HIS A 31 -5.32 9.35 -19.08
N PHE A 32 -4.21 9.38 -19.84
CA PHE A 32 -2.96 9.98 -19.38
C PHE A 32 -3.09 11.50 -19.34
N LYS A 33 -3.18 12.04 -18.12
CA LYS A 33 -3.28 13.47 -17.86
C LYS A 33 -2.25 13.87 -16.80
N PRO A 34 -1.14 14.53 -17.19
CA PRO A 34 -0.21 15.14 -16.24
C PRO A 34 -0.89 16.26 -15.47
N THR A 35 -0.65 16.34 -14.15
CA THR A 35 -1.22 17.38 -13.29
C THR A 35 -0.15 18.07 -12.46
N LEU A 36 -0.05 19.40 -12.61
CA LEU A 36 0.75 20.27 -11.76
C LEU A 36 -0.12 20.90 -10.66
N ALA A 37 0.27 20.76 -9.40
CA ALA A 37 -0.30 21.49 -8.28
C ALA A 37 0.58 22.70 -7.92
N ILE A 38 -0.02 23.89 -7.93
CA ILE A 38 0.63 25.15 -7.58
C ILE A 38 0.04 25.61 -6.25
N VAL A 39 0.87 25.67 -5.22
CA VAL A 39 0.48 26.16 -3.88
C VAL A 39 0.93 27.59 -3.71
N GLN A 40 -0.01 28.49 -3.49
CA GLN A 40 0.22 29.91 -3.26
C GLN A 40 -0.30 30.28 -1.88
N VAL A 41 0.51 30.98 -1.08
CA VAL A 41 0.09 31.59 0.19
C VAL A 41 0.06 33.10 0.02
N GLY A 42 -1.09 33.71 0.27
CA GLY A 42 -1.34 35.14 0.10
C GLY A 42 -1.68 35.54 -1.33
N ASN A 43 -1.38 36.79 -1.70
CA ASN A 43 -1.86 37.39 -2.95
C ASN A 43 -0.87 38.35 -3.63
N ARG A 44 0.44 38.20 -3.38
CA ARG A 44 1.48 39.01 -4.03
C ARG A 44 1.28 39.12 -5.55
N SER A 45 1.39 40.34 -6.06
CA SER A 45 1.19 40.66 -7.48
C SER A 45 2.22 40.01 -8.39
N ASP A 46 3.48 39.91 -7.97
CA ASP A 46 4.56 39.23 -8.71
C ASP A 46 4.30 37.73 -8.85
N SER A 47 3.82 37.09 -7.78
CA SER A 47 3.45 35.68 -7.75
C SER A 47 2.27 35.38 -8.68
N ASN A 48 1.25 36.23 -8.69
CA ASN A 48 0.09 36.07 -9.58
C ASN A 48 0.47 36.09 -11.07
N VAL A 49 1.42 36.95 -11.46
CA VAL A 49 1.93 37.00 -12.85
C VAL A 49 2.64 35.71 -13.21
N TYR A 50 3.52 35.20 -12.34
CA TYR A 50 4.27 33.97 -12.57
C TYR A 50 3.35 32.72 -12.63
N ILE A 51 2.36 32.65 -11.74
CA ILE A 51 1.35 31.58 -11.75
C ILE A 51 0.52 31.64 -13.04
N GLY A 52 0.16 32.84 -13.50
CA GLY A 52 -0.54 33.03 -14.77
C GLY A 52 0.23 32.45 -15.96
N GLN A 53 1.55 32.67 -16.02
CA GLN A 53 2.42 32.10 -17.06
C GLN A 53 2.49 30.57 -16.97
N THR A 54 2.53 30.03 -15.76
CA THR A 54 2.61 28.57 -15.52
C THR A 54 1.34 27.85 -15.97
N ARG A 55 0.18 28.49 -15.92
CA ARG A 55 -1.10 27.87 -16.31
C ARG A 55 -1.33 27.82 -17.83
N ALA A 56 -0.49 28.47 -18.63
CA ALA A 56 -0.91 28.90 -19.95
C ALA A 56 -0.91 27.81 -21.05
N GLU A 57 0.01 26.83 -21.11
CA GLU A 57 0.40 26.44 -22.48
C GLU A 57 0.76 24.97 -22.81
N VAL A 58 0.46 23.94 -22.00
CA VAL A 58 0.94 22.56 -22.36
C VAL A 58 -0.12 21.45 -22.38
N GLY A 59 -1.41 21.77 -22.34
CA GLY A 59 -2.46 20.73 -22.33
C GLY A 59 -2.43 19.81 -21.08
N MET A 60 -1.63 20.17 -20.07
CA MET A 60 -1.60 19.54 -18.76
C MET A 60 -2.65 20.15 -17.85
N ASP A 61 -3.11 19.37 -16.87
CA ASP A 61 -3.97 19.91 -15.83
C ASP A 61 -3.17 20.76 -14.84
N THR A 62 -3.74 21.86 -14.40
CA THR A 62 -3.14 22.68 -13.34
C THR A 62 -4.14 22.93 -12.24
N ARG A 63 -3.76 22.58 -11.01
CA ARG A 63 -4.54 22.84 -9.80
C ARG A 63 -3.88 23.98 -9.05
N LEU A 64 -4.58 25.11 -8.93
CA LEU A 64 -4.13 26.22 -8.10
C LEU A 64 -4.75 26.10 -6.70
N ILE A 65 -3.90 25.91 -5.70
CA ILE A 65 -4.28 25.90 -4.29
C ILE A 65 -3.88 27.25 -3.73
N LYS A 66 -4.84 28.16 -3.65
CA LYS A 66 -4.64 29.50 -3.11
C LYS A 66 -5.08 29.54 -1.66
N LEU A 67 -4.10 29.71 -0.78
CA LEU A 67 -4.25 29.80 0.67
C LEU A 67 -4.20 31.27 1.11
N SER A 68 -4.91 31.59 2.19
CA SER A 68 -4.98 32.97 2.69
C SER A 68 -3.66 33.40 3.36
N GLU A 69 -3.50 34.70 3.58
CA GLU A 69 -2.35 35.24 4.34
C GLU A 69 -2.38 34.80 5.82
N GLN A 70 -3.45 34.17 6.30
CA GLN A 70 -3.65 33.73 7.68
C GLN A 70 -3.27 32.26 7.84
N THR A 71 -2.81 31.63 6.77
CA THR A 71 -2.37 30.24 6.76
C THR A 71 -1.18 30.04 7.69
N THR A 72 -1.30 29.06 8.57
CA THR A 72 -0.22 28.60 9.45
C THR A 72 0.67 27.57 8.75
N GLU A 73 1.87 27.33 9.30
CA GLU A 73 2.76 26.29 8.78
C GLU A 73 2.11 24.89 8.83
N ALA A 74 1.33 24.59 9.87
CA ALA A 74 0.65 23.31 10.02
C ALA A 74 -0.40 23.08 8.92
N GLU A 75 -1.20 24.10 8.60
CA GLU A 75 -2.19 24.03 7.52
C GLU A 75 -1.53 23.86 6.15
N LEU A 76 -0.46 24.63 5.90
CA LEU A 76 0.32 24.50 4.67
C LEU A 76 0.94 23.11 4.53
N THR A 77 1.53 22.59 5.61
CA THR A 77 2.14 21.24 5.64
C THR A 77 1.09 20.16 5.39
N ALA A 78 -0.09 20.26 6.02
CA ALA A 78 -1.20 19.33 5.78
C ALA A 78 -1.67 19.36 4.31
N GLN A 79 -1.68 20.55 3.69
CA GLN A 79 -2.01 20.69 2.27
C GLN A 79 -0.95 20.04 1.37
N ILE A 80 0.35 20.19 1.68
CA ILE A 80 1.42 19.49 0.95
C ILE A 80 1.29 17.98 1.12
N ASP A 81 0.98 17.49 2.32
CA ASP A 81 0.75 16.06 2.57
C ASP A 81 -0.44 15.51 1.80
N ALA A 82 -1.53 16.27 1.68
CA ALA A 82 -2.66 15.89 0.84
C ALA A 82 -2.24 15.77 -0.64
N LEU A 83 -1.46 16.71 -1.16
CA LEU A 83 -0.97 16.68 -2.54
C LEU A 83 0.06 15.56 -2.79
N ASN A 84 0.91 15.26 -1.81
CA ASN A 84 1.81 14.12 -1.87
C ASN A 84 1.03 12.80 -2.02
N ASN A 85 -0.07 12.65 -1.29
CA ASN A 85 -0.91 11.46 -1.32
C ASN A 85 -1.88 11.41 -2.52
N ASP A 86 -2.10 12.52 -3.22
CA ASP A 86 -2.98 12.59 -4.39
C ASP A 86 -2.32 11.98 -5.63
N LYS A 87 -2.82 10.82 -6.07
CA LYS A 87 -2.28 10.07 -7.22
C LYS A 87 -2.52 10.76 -8.57
N GLU A 88 -3.42 11.73 -8.63
CA GLU A 88 -3.66 12.50 -9.84
C GLU A 88 -2.61 13.61 -10.02
N VAL A 89 -1.96 14.06 -8.94
CA VAL A 89 -0.92 15.10 -8.91
C VAL A 89 0.46 14.49 -9.16
N ASP A 90 1.13 14.95 -10.21
CA ASP A 90 2.46 14.48 -10.63
C ASP A 90 3.57 15.47 -10.28
N GLY A 91 3.24 16.73 -10.07
CA GLY A 91 4.18 17.77 -9.68
C GLY A 91 3.57 18.73 -8.68
N ILE A 92 4.37 19.19 -7.72
CA ILE A 92 4.02 20.19 -6.72
C ILE A 92 5.05 21.30 -6.79
N ILE A 93 4.58 22.55 -6.83
CA ILE A 93 5.39 23.73 -6.63
C ILE A 93 4.77 24.59 -5.52
N VAL A 94 5.61 25.04 -4.59
CA VAL A 94 5.25 26.04 -3.59
C VAL A 94 5.79 27.38 -4.06
N GLN A 95 4.88 28.31 -4.38
CA GLN A 95 5.26 29.62 -4.89
C GLN A 95 5.94 30.45 -3.80
N LEU A 96 7.19 30.83 -4.04
CA LEU A 96 7.96 31.68 -3.14
C LEU A 96 7.97 33.15 -3.63
N PRO A 97 8.13 34.12 -2.71
CA PRO A 97 8.11 33.95 -1.25
C PRO A 97 6.69 33.73 -0.70
N LEU A 98 6.57 33.03 0.43
CA LEU A 98 5.31 32.84 1.14
C LEU A 98 4.85 34.17 1.77
N GLU A 99 3.60 34.57 1.53
CA GLU A 99 2.99 35.75 2.13
C GLU A 99 1.98 35.33 3.19
N SER A 100 2.46 35.14 4.42
CA SER A 100 1.64 34.86 5.60
C SER A 100 1.92 35.87 6.72
N VAL A 101 0.91 36.15 7.54
CA VAL A 101 1.04 36.89 8.80
C VAL A 101 1.76 36.07 9.86
N HIS A 102 1.80 34.75 9.71
CA HIS A 102 2.53 33.84 10.57
C HIS A 102 3.94 33.57 10.00
N PRO A 103 4.96 33.43 10.85
CA PRO A 103 6.25 32.94 10.40
C PRO A 103 6.10 31.49 9.93
N ILE A 104 6.61 31.20 8.73
CA ILE A 104 6.62 29.86 8.14
C ILE A 104 8.05 29.57 7.69
N ASP A 105 8.60 28.42 8.07
CA ASP A 105 9.86 27.92 7.53
C ASP A 105 9.63 27.35 6.12
N ALA A 106 9.92 28.17 5.11
CA ALA A 106 9.78 27.77 3.72
C ALA A 106 10.65 26.55 3.34
N ASP A 107 11.84 26.39 3.94
CA ASP A 107 12.69 25.22 3.65
C ASP A 107 12.03 23.94 4.18
N SER A 108 11.46 23.99 5.39
CA SER A 108 10.74 22.86 6.00
C SER A 108 9.53 22.43 5.15
N VAL A 109 8.77 23.41 4.66
CA VAL A 109 7.61 23.16 3.78
C VAL A 109 8.04 22.55 2.44
N ILE A 110 9.11 23.07 1.83
CA ILE A 110 9.62 22.55 0.55
C ILE A 110 10.13 21.11 0.73
N ASP A 111 10.89 20.84 1.80
CA ASP A 111 11.39 19.50 2.10
C ASP A 111 10.29 18.48 2.40
N ARG A 112 9.07 18.94 2.67
CA ARG A 112 7.90 18.07 2.82
C ARG A 112 7.38 17.53 1.49
N ILE A 113 7.68 18.18 0.37
CA ILE A 113 7.27 17.72 -0.96
C ILE A 113 7.94 16.36 -1.25
N ASP A 114 7.16 15.36 -1.68
CA ASP A 114 7.73 14.10 -2.11
C ASP A 114 8.72 14.34 -3.26
N GLN A 115 9.92 13.78 -3.14
CA GLN A 115 11.02 13.95 -4.09
C GLN A 115 10.63 13.68 -5.57
N SER A 116 9.65 12.79 -5.81
CA SER A 116 9.15 12.44 -7.15
C SER A 116 8.13 13.43 -7.69
N LYS A 117 7.61 14.31 -6.84
CA LYS A 117 6.71 15.41 -7.19
C LYS A 117 7.35 16.79 -7.07
N ASP A 118 8.59 16.89 -6.59
CA ASP A 118 9.37 18.13 -6.49
C ASP A 118 9.85 18.60 -7.88
N VAL A 119 8.91 19.05 -8.70
CA VAL A 119 9.14 19.47 -10.09
C VAL A 119 9.95 20.76 -10.22
N ASP A 120 10.10 21.51 -9.13
CA ASP A 120 10.99 22.68 -9.05
C ASP A 120 12.39 22.33 -8.54
N GLY A 121 12.62 21.08 -8.10
CA GLY A 121 13.92 20.53 -7.72
C GLY A 121 14.53 21.14 -6.45
N LEU A 122 13.71 21.70 -5.55
CA LEU A 122 14.19 22.51 -4.43
C LEU A 122 14.36 21.74 -3.11
N THR A 123 13.87 20.50 -3.02
CA THR A 123 14.05 19.67 -1.83
C THR A 123 15.52 19.38 -1.56
N ARG A 124 15.90 19.27 -0.27
CA ARG A 124 17.25 18.87 0.15
C ARG A 124 17.66 17.51 -0.43
N GLU A 125 16.71 16.61 -0.63
CA GLU A 125 16.95 15.30 -1.24
C GLU A 125 17.37 15.43 -2.71
N ASN A 126 16.62 16.16 -3.55
CA ASN A 126 17.01 16.40 -4.94
C ASN A 126 18.31 17.22 -5.03
N ALA A 127 18.48 18.22 -4.17
CA ALA A 127 19.74 18.98 -4.10
C ALA A 127 20.93 18.08 -3.71
N GLY A 128 20.74 17.16 -2.77
CA GLY A 128 21.75 16.19 -2.36
C GLY A 128 22.12 15.21 -3.48
N ARG A 129 21.13 14.69 -4.20
CA ARG A 129 21.33 13.83 -5.37
C ARG A 129 22.08 14.54 -6.49
N LEU A 130 21.70 15.79 -6.79
CA LEU A 130 22.39 16.62 -7.76
C LEU A 130 23.85 16.80 -7.36
N MET A 131 24.12 17.13 -6.09
CA MET A 131 25.49 17.32 -5.60
C MET A 131 26.32 16.03 -5.70
N ARG A 132 25.71 14.87 -5.55
CA ARG A 132 26.36 13.55 -5.64
C ARG A 132 26.45 12.98 -7.06
N GLY A 133 25.91 13.66 -8.06
CA GLY A 133 25.96 13.21 -9.46
C GLY A 133 24.95 12.13 -9.82
N GLU A 134 23.89 11.96 -9.02
CA GLU A 134 22.80 11.02 -9.31
C GLU A 134 21.83 11.58 -10.35
N LEU A 135 22.35 12.03 -11.50
CA LEU A 135 21.60 12.79 -12.51
C LEU A 135 20.33 12.08 -12.98
N GLU A 136 20.36 10.76 -13.14
CA GLU A 136 19.21 9.96 -13.61
C GLU A 136 18.03 9.92 -12.62
N LYS A 137 18.27 10.21 -11.34
CA LYS A 137 17.28 10.15 -10.26
C LYS A 137 16.94 11.53 -9.69
N THR A 138 17.50 12.57 -10.28
CA THR A 138 17.40 13.94 -9.78
C THR A 138 16.42 14.72 -10.65
N ILE A 139 15.47 15.41 -10.01
CA ILE A 139 14.73 16.48 -10.69
C ILE A 139 15.57 17.75 -10.59
N PHE A 140 15.97 18.30 -11.74
CA PHE A 140 16.82 19.49 -11.75
C PHE A 140 16.03 20.76 -11.44
N PRO A 141 16.61 21.69 -10.66
CA PRO A 141 15.99 22.99 -10.46
C PRO A 141 15.79 23.74 -11.78
N CYS A 142 14.59 24.28 -11.98
CA CYS A 142 14.13 24.76 -13.30
C CYS A 142 15.05 25.83 -13.91
N THR A 143 15.53 26.77 -13.10
CA THR A 143 16.37 27.89 -13.58
C THR A 143 17.77 27.41 -14.00
N PRO A 144 18.54 26.67 -13.17
CA PRO A 144 19.76 26.00 -13.59
C PRO A 144 19.59 25.10 -14.82
N TYR A 145 18.50 24.32 -14.87
CA TYR A 145 18.23 23.44 -16.00
C TYR A 145 18.01 24.24 -17.29
N GLY A 146 17.27 25.34 -17.18
CA GLY A 146 17.09 26.29 -18.28
C GLY A 146 18.41 26.88 -18.76
N CYS A 147 19.30 27.30 -17.86
CA CYS A 147 20.63 27.79 -18.24
C CYS A 147 21.45 26.76 -19.02
N LEU A 148 21.48 25.50 -18.57
CA LEU A 148 22.16 24.42 -19.28
C LEU A 148 21.57 24.22 -20.68
N HIS A 149 20.24 24.16 -20.76
CA HIS A 149 19.54 23.95 -22.04
C HIS A 149 19.80 25.10 -23.02
N LEU A 150 19.82 26.35 -22.55
CA LEU A 150 20.16 27.52 -23.37
C LEU A 150 21.57 27.43 -23.95
N VAL A 151 22.56 26.98 -23.15
CA VAL A 151 23.93 26.78 -23.63
C VAL A 151 23.98 25.72 -24.72
N GLN A 152 23.34 24.57 -24.50
CA GLN A 152 23.32 23.45 -25.46
C GLN A 152 22.64 23.86 -26.78
N GLN A 153 21.50 24.55 -26.71
CA GLN A 153 20.76 25.00 -27.90
C GLN A 153 21.49 26.11 -28.66
N ALA A 154 22.06 27.08 -27.96
CA ALA A 154 22.78 28.19 -28.59
C ALA A 154 24.01 27.72 -29.38
N THR A 155 24.70 26.70 -28.86
CA THR A 155 25.92 26.15 -29.44
C THR A 155 25.65 25.01 -30.43
N GLY A 156 24.47 24.38 -30.36
CA GLY A 156 24.13 23.19 -31.16
C GLY A 156 24.86 21.93 -30.70
N ASP A 157 25.49 21.95 -29.52
CA ASP A 157 26.27 20.84 -28.97
C ASP A 157 25.80 20.49 -27.55
N ALA A 158 25.21 19.31 -27.39
CA ALA A 158 24.74 18.80 -26.11
C ALA A 158 25.88 18.58 -25.09
N GLN A 159 27.12 18.37 -25.55
CA GLN A 159 28.31 18.18 -24.74
C GLN A 159 29.19 19.43 -24.65
N TYR A 160 28.69 20.60 -25.07
CA TYR A 160 29.48 21.84 -25.14
C TYR A 160 30.18 22.20 -23.81
N VAL A 161 29.59 21.85 -22.67
CA VAL A 161 30.11 22.11 -21.32
C VAL A 161 31.38 21.31 -21.01
N LYS A 162 31.61 20.18 -21.69
CA LYS A 162 32.72 19.27 -21.41
C LYS A 162 34.07 19.96 -21.58
N GLY A 163 34.84 19.99 -20.49
CA GLY A 163 36.17 20.60 -20.44
C GLY A 163 36.17 22.14 -20.40
N LYS A 164 34.99 22.79 -20.34
CA LYS A 164 34.87 24.25 -20.25
C LYS A 164 35.02 24.76 -18.83
N THR A 165 35.59 25.95 -18.68
CA THR A 165 35.60 26.69 -17.42
C THR A 165 34.25 27.38 -17.23
N VAL A 166 33.51 26.96 -16.21
CA VAL A 166 32.19 27.49 -15.87
C VAL A 166 32.30 28.33 -14.61
N VAL A 167 32.03 29.62 -14.70
CA VAL A 167 32.05 30.51 -13.53
C VAL A 167 30.62 30.86 -13.17
N VAL A 168 30.23 30.54 -11.94
CA VAL A 168 28.92 30.85 -11.39
C VAL A 168 29.07 31.94 -10.33
N VAL A 169 28.53 33.13 -10.61
CA VAL A 169 28.52 34.25 -9.67
C VAL A 169 27.18 34.24 -8.93
N GLY A 170 27.22 33.84 -7.66
CA GLY A 170 26.04 33.59 -6.84
C GLY A 170 26.01 32.14 -6.34
N ARG A 171 25.57 31.96 -5.10
CA ARG A 171 25.50 30.64 -4.43
C ARG A 171 24.17 30.40 -3.72
N SER A 172 23.10 30.95 -4.27
CA SER A 172 21.75 30.75 -3.75
C SER A 172 21.35 29.28 -3.88
N LYS A 173 20.43 28.84 -3.01
CA LYS A 173 19.86 27.49 -3.04
C LYS A 173 19.09 27.21 -4.35
N ILE A 174 18.45 28.24 -4.91
CA ILE A 174 17.55 28.13 -6.07
C ILE A 174 18.32 28.13 -7.39
N VAL A 175 19.43 28.88 -7.50
CA VAL A 175 20.11 29.08 -8.78
C VAL A 175 21.61 28.79 -8.70
N GLY A 176 22.36 29.52 -7.88
CA GLY A 176 23.82 29.52 -7.96
C GLY A 176 24.46 28.16 -7.67
N SER A 177 24.19 27.59 -6.50
CA SER A 177 24.73 26.30 -6.10
C SER A 177 24.29 25.14 -7.01
N PRO A 178 23.00 25.00 -7.36
CA PRO A 178 22.58 23.94 -8.29
C PRO A 178 23.09 24.14 -9.72
N ALA A 179 23.25 25.37 -10.22
CA ALA A 179 23.87 25.61 -11.52
C ALA A 179 25.34 25.14 -11.53
N ALA A 180 26.11 25.45 -10.49
CA ALA A 180 27.49 24.98 -10.40
C ALA A 180 27.57 23.44 -10.37
N ALA A 181 26.74 22.79 -9.56
CA ALA A 181 26.69 21.33 -9.48
C ALA A 181 26.27 20.69 -10.82
N LEU A 182 25.22 21.23 -11.46
CA LEU A 182 24.72 20.72 -12.73
C LEU A 182 25.81 20.83 -13.81
N PHE A 183 26.41 22.00 -14.00
CA PHE A 183 27.45 22.17 -15.02
C PHE A 183 28.73 21.36 -14.72
N MET A 184 29.08 21.17 -13.45
CA MET A 184 30.16 20.25 -13.04
C MET A 184 29.87 18.81 -13.48
N TRP A 185 28.66 18.32 -13.25
CA TRP A 185 28.26 16.96 -13.67
C TRP A 185 28.04 16.81 -15.18
N HIS A 186 27.91 17.93 -15.90
CA HIS A 186 28.06 18.00 -17.36
C HIS A 186 29.53 18.19 -17.81
N HIS A 187 30.49 17.78 -16.97
CA HIS A 187 31.93 17.77 -17.22
C HIS A 187 32.60 19.14 -17.38
N GLY A 188 31.99 20.20 -16.85
CA GLY A 188 32.62 21.52 -16.74
C GLY A 188 33.54 21.62 -15.51
N THR A 189 34.54 22.49 -15.59
CA THR A 189 35.32 22.92 -14.42
C THR A 189 34.62 24.11 -13.79
N ALA A 190 33.87 23.90 -12.71
CA ALA A 190 33.00 24.91 -12.12
C ALA A 190 33.68 25.69 -10.98
N THR A 191 33.69 27.02 -11.08
CA THR A 191 34.14 27.95 -10.03
C THR A 191 32.96 28.76 -9.50
N ILE A 192 32.72 28.71 -8.19
CA ILE A 192 31.64 29.47 -7.54
C ILE A 192 32.20 30.75 -6.93
N CYS A 193 31.70 31.89 -7.39
CA CYS A 193 31.99 33.21 -6.85
C CYS A 193 30.83 33.72 -5.98
N HIS A 194 31.13 34.52 -4.96
CA HIS A 194 30.14 35.12 -4.07
C HIS A 194 30.62 36.46 -3.50
N SER A 195 29.84 37.06 -2.61
CA SER A 195 30.10 38.38 -2.01
C SER A 195 31.42 38.53 -1.22
N ARG A 196 32.18 37.45 -1.04
CA ARG A 196 33.48 37.45 -0.35
C ARG A 196 34.64 37.06 -1.27
N THR A 197 34.39 36.90 -2.57
CA THR A 197 35.42 36.64 -3.57
C THR A 197 36.22 37.93 -3.81
N THR A 198 37.53 37.91 -3.54
CA THR A 198 38.41 39.09 -3.62
C THR A 198 38.78 39.46 -5.06
N ASN A 199 39.00 38.47 -5.93
CA ASN A 199 39.39 38.65 -7.33
C ASN A 199 38.27 38.29 -8.32
N LEU A 200 37.03 38.68 -8.01
CA LEU A 200 35.84 38.35 -8.81
C LEU A 200 36.01 38.63 -10.31
N ARG A 201 36.64 39.76 -10.66
CA ARG A 201 36.91 40.14 -12.06
C ARG A 201 37.75 39.10 -12.78
N GLU A 202 38.87 38.68 -12.18
CA GLU A 202 39.79 37.73 -12.79
C GLU A 202 39.12 36.38 -12.99
N GLN A 203 38.30 35.94 -12.03
CA GLN A 203 37.49 34.73 -12.15
C GLN A 203 36.54 34.83 -13.34
N CYS A 204 35.77 35.91 -13.47
CA CYS A 204 34.85 36.09 -14.59
C CYS A 204 35.55 36.12 -15.97
N LEU A 205 36.79 36.62 -16.05
CA LEU A 205 37.55 36.70 -17.32
C LEU A 205 38.05 35.33 -17.81
N GLN A 206 38.16 34.34 -16.93
CA GLN A 206 38.57 32.97 -17.27
C GLN A 206 37.39 32.10 -17.74
N ALA A 207 36.17 32.59 -17.65
CA ALA A 207 34.97 31.82 -17.91
C ALA A 207 34.74 31.59 -19.41
N ASP A 208 34.69 30.34 -19.86
CA ASP A 208 34.08 29.97 -21.14
C ASP A 208 32.55 30.12 -21.06
N ILE A 209 31.99 29.82 -19.89
CA ILE A 209 30.56 29.94 -19.59
C ILE A 209 30.42 30.72 -18.27
N LEU A 210 29.75 31.88 -18.33
CA LEU A 210 29.51 32.73 -17.15
C LEU A 210 28.02 32.74 -16.81
N ILE A 211 27.67 32.24 -15.61
CA ILE A 211 26.32 32.26 -15.07
C ILE A 211 26.27 33.27 -13.92
N VAL A 212 25.36 34.24 -13.98
CA VAL A 212 25.26 35.32 -12.98
C VAL A 212 23.86 35.28 -12.36
N ALA A 213 23.82 35.05 -11.04
CA ALA A 213 22.59 34.88 -10.27
C ALA A 213 22.75 35.50 -8.86
N ILE A 214 22.92 36.82 -8.82
CA ILE A 214 23.20 37.59 -7.60
C ILE A 214 22.04 38.46 -7.15
N GLY A 215 21.07 38.75 -8.03
CA GLY A 215 19.99 39.69 -7.73
C GLY A 215 20.52 41.10 -7.43
N GLN A 216 21.73 41.41 -7.94
CA GLN A 216 22.45 42.65 -7.74
C GLN A 216 22.79 43.31 -9.08
N LYS A 217 21.97 44.32 -9.37
CA LYS A 217 22.23 45.55 -10.12
C LYS A 217 23.64 45.77 -10.73
N GLU A 218 23.82 45.38 -12.00
CA GLU A 218 24.91 45.57 -12.98
C GLU A 218 26.29 45.52 -12.36
N LEU A 219 26.46 44.56 -11.45
CA LEU A 219 27.77 44.27 -10.88
C LEU A 219 28.67 43.89 -12.07
N ILE A 220 28.32 42.84 -12.82
CA ILE A 220 29.17 42.36 -13.91
C ILE A 220 29.09 43.29 -15.13
N LYS A 221 30.22 43.89 -15.54
CA LYS A 221 30.33 44.78 -16.71
C LYS A 221 31.31 44.25 -17.75
N GLY A 222 31.10 44.56 -19.04
CA GLY A 222 31.90 44.02 -20.15
C GLY A 222 33.35 44.52 -20.18
N ASP A 223 33.67 45.62 -19.49
CA ASP A 223 35.03 46.19 -19.36
C ASP A 223 35.52 46.33 -17.90
N ALA A 224 34.75 45.81 -16.94
CA ALA A 224 35.01 45.87 -15.49
C ALA A 224 34.96 47.25 -14.79
N ARG A 225 34.09 48.19 -15.20
CA ARG A 225 33.82 49.42 -14.41
C ARG A 225 32.54 49.35 -13.54
N TRP A 226 32.64 48.81 -12.34
CA TRP A 226 31.51 48.60 -11.40
C TRP A 226 30.96 49.93 -10.84
N GLN A 227 29.66 50.24 -11.05
CA GLN A 227 28.94 51.36 -10.38
C GLN A 227 27.46 51.00 -10.20
N LYS A 228 26.85 51.43 -9.07
CA LYS A 228 25.46 51.14 -8.67
C LYS A 228 24.44 52.05 -9.38
N LYS A 229 23.42 51.48 -10.08
CA LYS A 229 21.97 51.86 -10.01
C LYS A 229 20.96 51.32 -11.11
N THR A 230 20.93 50.08 -11.65
CA THR A 230 19.83 49.57 -12.62
C THR A 230 19.42 48.06 -12.59
N LYS A 231 18.13 47.66 -12.66
CA LYS A 231 17.51 46.38 -12.14
C LYS A 231 17.99 45.00 -12.69
N ARG A 232 19.20 44.84 -13.23
CA ARG A 232 19.72 43.64 -13.94
C ARG A 232 21.06 43.21 -13.37
N ASP A 233 21.56 41.98 -13.50
CA ASP A 233 22.85 41.57 -12.88
C ASP A 233 24.09 41.87 -13.76
N VAL A 234 23.92 41.93 -15.08
CA VAL A 234 25.00 42.14 -16.08
C VAL A 234 24.71 43.39 -16.92
N HIS A 235 25.74 44.21 -17.18
CA HIS A 235 25.64 45.34 -18.11
C HIS A 235 25.63 44.86 -19.57
N PHE A 236 24.43 44.56 -20.06
CA PHE A 236 24.17 43.86 -21.32
C PHE A 236 24.92 44.43 -22.54
N GLU A 237 24.87 45.74 -22.79
CA GLU A 237 25.46 46.34 -23.99
C GLU A 237 26.99 46.18 -24.06
N GLN A 238 27.66 46.25 -22.91
CA GLN A 238 29.11 46.05 -22.84
C GLN A 238 29.45 44.57 -22.95
N ALA A 239 28.72 43.70 -22.24
CA ALA A 239 28.95 42.26 -22.28
C ALA A 239 28.72 41.68 -23.71
N ARG A 240 27.74 42.21 -24.43
CA ARG A 240 27.43 41.85 -25.83
C ARG A 240 28.57 42.14 -26.81
N GLN A 241 29.48 43.06 -26.48
CA GLN A 241 30.63 43.36 -27.34
C GLN A 241 31.72 42.28 -27.24
N VAL A 242 31.79 41.55 -26.12
CA VAL A 242 32.86 40.59 -25.82
C VAL A 242 32.38 39.14 -25.95
N ALA A 243 31.15 38.84 -25.52
CA ALA A 243 30.66 37.47 -25.50
C ALA A 243 30.45 36.88 -26.90
N GLY A 244 30.63 35.57 -27.04
CA GLY A 244 30.18 34.84 -28.24
C GLY A 244 28.65 34.71 -28.28
N TYR A 245 28.04 34.47 -27.13
CA TYR A 245 26.60 34.35 -26.93
C TYR A 245 26.15 35.11 -25.69
N ILE A 246 24.93 35.65 -25.70
CA ILE A 246 24.38 36.36 -24.54
C ILE A 246 22.86 36.22 -24.44
N THR A 247 22.35 36.00 -23.23
CA THR A 247 20.90 35.98 -22.97
C THR A 247 20.39 37.41 -22.72
N PRO A 248 19.30 37.85 -23.38
CA PRO A 248 18.67 39.12 -23.06
C PRO A 248 17.90 39.05 -21.74
N VAL A 249 17.67 40.21 -21.12
CA VAL A 249 16.81 40.33 -19.94
C VAL A 249 15.87 41.52 -20.15
N PRO A 250 14.54 41.29 -20.31
CA PRO A 250 13.82 40.00 -20.30
C PRO A 250 14.04 39.18 -21.58
N GLY A 251 13.51 37.95 -21.61
CA GLY A 251 13.51 37.08 -22.80
C GLY A 251 14.62 36.03 -22.88
N GLY A 252 15.51 35.96 -21.88
CA GLY A 252 16.55 34.95 -21.76
C GLY A 252 16.14 33.80 -20.84
N VAL A 253 16.66 33.79 -19.61
CA VAL A 253 16.48 32.66 -18.66
C VAL A 253 15.04 32.54 -18.14
N GLY A 254 14.32 33.65 -17.91
CA GLY A 254 12.99 33.62 -17.29
C GLY A 254 11.96 32.71 -17.97
N PRO A 255 11.74 32.82 -19.30
CA PRO A 255 10.84 31.92 -20.04
C PRO A 255 11.21 30.44 -19.92
N MET A 256 12.52 30.14 -19.80
CA MET A 256 13.00 28.76 -19.66
C MET A 256 12.61 28.15 -18.33
N THR A 257 12.50 28.93 -17.26
CA THR A 257 12.10 28.40 -15.94
C THR A 257 10.72 27.74 -16.02
N VAL A 258 9.75 28.39 -16.67
CA VAL A 258 8.40 27.82 -16.85
C VAL A 258 8.44 26.59 -17.77
N ALA A 259 9.19 26.64 -18.87
CA ALA A 259 9.31 25.50 -19.77
C ALA A 259 9.95 24.27 -19.10
N MET A 260 10.99 24.47 -18.29
CA MET A 260 11.61 23.39 -17.53
C MET A 260 10.68 22.82 -16.45
N LEU A 261 9.87 23.67 -15.79
CA LEU A 261 8.85 23.21 -14.84
C LEU A 261 7.81 22.29 -15.51
N MET A 262 7.33 22.68 -16.70
CA MET A 262 6.42 21.85 -17.49
C MET A 262 7.07 20.54 -17.93
N LYS A 263 8.33 20.61 -18.39
CA LYS A 263 9.11 19.44 -18.77
C LYS A 263 9.31 18.47 -17.61
N ASN A 264 9.68 18.97 -16.43
CA ASN A 264 9.83 18.18 -15.21
C ASN A 264 8.49 17.53 -14.83
N THR A 265 7.39 18.27 -14.86
CA THR A 265 6.04 17.75 -14.57
C THR A 265 5.65 16.63 -15.54
N PHE A 266 5.86 16.82 -16.84
CA PHE A 266 5.62 15.79 -17.85
C PHE A 266 6.43 14.52 -17.56
N GLN A 267 7.73 14.67 -17.31
CA GLN A 267 8.63 13.55 -17.05
C GLN A 267 8.22 12.77 -15.80
N GLN A 268 7.81 13.47 -14.73
CA GLN A 268 7.32 12.82 -13.51
C GLN A 268 6.00 12.08 -13.76
N ALA A 269 5.06 12.66 -14.52
CA ALA A 269 3.83 11.97 -14.90
C ALA A 269 4.10 10.69 -15.70
N VAL A 270 5.03 10.74 -16.67
CA VAL A 270 5.44 9.54 -17.43
C VAL A 270 6.06 8.49 -16.51
N ALA A 271 6.95 8.89 -15.61
CA ALA A 271 7.61 7.99 -14.66
C ALA A 271 6.62 7.35 -13.68
N SER A 272 5.68 8.13 -13.13
CA SER A 272 4.72 7.70 -12.12
C SER A 272 3.62 6.81 -12.72
N LYS A 273 3.04 7.22 -13.86
CA LYS A 273 1.82 6.61 -14.44
C LYS A 273 2.11 5.53 -15.49
N LEU A 274 3.20 5.65 -16.27
CA LEU A 274 3.47 4.74 -17.40
C LEU A 274 4.58 3.73 -17.13
N LYS A 275 5.72 4.12 -16.55
CA LYS A 275 6.80 3.16 -16.23
C LYS A 275 6.39 2.10 -15.19
N ASN A 276 5.47 2.42 -14.29
CA ASN A 276 4.86 1.46 -13.36
C ASN A 276 3.76 0.58 -13.99
N ALA A 277 3.28 0.94 -15.18
CA ALA A 277 2.25 0.21 -15.92
C ALA A 277 2.82 -0.75 -16.98
N SER A 278 3.99 -0.45 -17.54
CA SER A 278 4.58 -1.20 -18.66
C SER A 278 5.43 -2.42 -18.27
N SER A 279 5.87 -2.56 -17.01
CA SER A 279 6.49 -3.81 -16.57
C SER A 279 5.40 -4.86 -16.28
N SER A 280 5.08 -5.70 -17.26
CA SER A 280 4.30 -6.94 -17.06
C SER A 280 5.00 -7.93 -16.11
N GLN A 281 6.25 -7.64 -15.75
CA GLN A 281 7.08 -8.43 -14.86
C GLN A 281 7.31 -7.65 -13.57
N TRP A 282 6.77 -8.16 -12.46
CA TRP A 282 7.08 -7.63 -11.14
C TRP A 282 8.59 -7.75 -10.87
N ASN A 283 9.22 -6.68 -10.39
CA ASN A 283 10.64 -6.67 -10.02
C ASN A 283 10.82 -7.27 -8.62
N ILE A 284 10.43 -8.53 -8.47
CA ILE A 284 10.45 -9.22 -7.17
C ILE A 284 11.87 -9.69 -6.88
N ALA A 285 12.46 -9.16 -5.81
CA ALA A 285 13.68 -9.72 -5.26
C ALA A 285 13.35 -11.04 -4.55
N LYS A 286 13.60 -12.17 -5.22
CA LYS A 286 13.32 -13.52 -4.69
C LYS A 286 14.25 -13.82 -3.51
N THR A 287 13.72 -14.41 -2.45
CA THR A 287 14.56 -14.94 -1.37
C THR A 287 15.26 -16.21 -1.88
N VAL A 288 16.59 -16.27 -1.73
CA VAL A 288 17.37 -17.44 -2.11
C VAL A 288 17.21 -18.53 -1.04
N LEU A 289 16.88 -19.74 -1.46
CA LEU A 289 16.79 -20.92 -0.61
C LEU A 289 18.12 -21.67 -0.62
N ASN A 290 18.64 -22.00 0.58
CA ASN A 290 19.85 -22.81 0.76
C ASN A 290 19.45 -24.15 1.42
N PRO A 291 19.02 -25.15 0.63
CA PRO A 291 18.55 -26.42 1.18
C PRO A 291 19.69 -27.23 1.79
N LEU A 292 19.42 -27.85 2.94
CA LEU A 292 20.34 -28.75 3.65
C LEU A 292 19.98 -30.22 3.36
N VAL A 293 21.00 -31.08 3.43
CA VAL A 293 20.85 -32.53 3.30
C VAL A 293 21.58 -33.21 4.48
N PRO A 294 20.90 -34.03 5.31
CA PRO A 294 19.47 -34.34 5.24
C PRO A 294 18.59 -33.11 5.54
N VAL A 295 17.34 -33.12 5.05
CA VAL A 295 16.37 -32.03 5.27
C VAL A 295 16.10 -31.90 6.77
N PRO A 296 16.28 -30.71 7.39
CA PRO A 296 15.99 -30.50 8.80
C PRO A 296 14.51 -30.66 9.13
N SER A 297 14.16 -30.66 10.42
CA SER A 297 12.75 -30.71 10.82
C SER A 297 12.00 -29.45 10.34
N ASP A 298 10.67 -29.57 10.18
CA ASP A 298 9.83 -28.48 9.70
C ASP A 298 9.97 -27.20 10.56
N ILE A 299 10.08 -27.35 11.88
CA ILE A 299 10.25 -26.24 12.81
C ILE A 299 11.63 -25.59 12.66
N ASP A 300 12.68 -26.37 12.39
CA ASP A 300 14.04 -25.85 12.17
C ASP A 300 14.11 -25.07 10.87
N VAL A 301 13.46 -25.57 9.81
CA VAL A 301 13.36 -24.85 8.52
C VAL A 301 12.60 -23.54 8.69
N SER A 302 11.48 -23.55 9.41
CA SER A 302 10.66 -22.35 9.68
C SER A 302 11.44 -21.29 10.47
N ARG A 303 12.19 -21.70 11.51
CA ARG A 303 12.98 -20.80 12.37
C ARG A 303 14.25 -20.26 11.70
N ALA A 304 14.87 -21.02 10.82
CA ALA A 304 16.06 -20.59 10.10
C ALA A 304 15.76 -19.50 9.05
N TYR A 305 14.52 -19.44 8.56
CA TYR A 305 14.12 -18.48 7.54
C TYR A 305 13.88 -17.09 8.11
N LYS A 306 14.41 -16.07 7.43
CA LYS A 306 14.14 -14.65 7.73
C LYS A 306 13.15 -14.09 6.71
N PRO A 307 11.88 -13.84 7.08
CA PRO A 307 10.90 -13.34 6.13
C PRO A 307 11.25 -11.96 5.59
N LYS A 308 10.95 -11.77 4.31
CA LYS A 308 10.99 -10.45 3.69
C LYS A 308 9.93 -9.54 4.29
N HIS A 309 10.27 -8.27 4.50
CA HIS A 309 9.30 -7.27 4.96
C HIS A 309 8.16 -7.16 3.94
N ILE A 310 6.91 -7.28 4.40
CA ILE A 310 5.75 -7.35 3.51
C ILE A 310 5.56 -6.06 2.71
N GLU A 311 5.89 -4.91 3.29
CA GLU A 311 5.87 -3.61 2.61
C GLU A 311 6.86 -3.54 1.44
N LYS A 312 8.04 -4.19 1.58
CA LYS A 312 9.01 -4.26 0.49
C LYS A 312 8.46 -5.10 -0.66
N LEU A 313 7.85 -6.25 -0.35
CA LEU A 313 7.19 -7.07 -1.37
C LEU A 313 6.03 -6.30 -2.03
N ALA A 314 5.20 -5.62 -1.25
CA ALA A 314 4.09 -4.83 -1.76
C ALA A 314 4.57 -3.75 -2.75
N LYS A 315 5.65 -3.03 -2.42
CA LYS A 315 6.29 -2.06 -3.32
C LYS A 315 6.78 -2.70 -4.62
N GLU A 316 7.41 -3.87 -4.55
CA GLU A 316 7.91 -4.60 -5.73
C GLU A 316 6.81 -5.10 -6.67
N ILE A 317 5.61 -5.36 -6.15
CA ILE A 317 4.44 -5.76 -6.95
C ILE A 317 3.51 -4.58 -7.30
N GLY A 318 3.89 -3.35 -6.94
CA GLY A 318 3.15 -2.13 -7.28
C GLY A 318 1.89 -1.87 -6.44
N LEU A 319 1.84 -2.40 -5.21
CA LEU A 319 0.86 -2.03 -4.19
C LEU A 319 1.36 -0.81 -3.40
N HIS A 320 0.45 0.09 -3.08
CA HIS A 320 0.77 1.32 -2.36
C HIS A 320 0.64 1.08 -0.86
N SER A 321 1.38 1.84 -0.04
CA SER A 321 1.32 1.69 1.44
C SER A 321 -0.10 1.94 1.99
N ASP A 322 -0.82 2.89 1.40
CA ASP A 322 -2.20 3.21 1.76
C ASP A 322 -3.19 2.09 1.40
N GLU A 323 -2.80 1.14 0.55
CA GLU A 323 -3.60 0.00 0.10
C GLU A 323 -3.39 -1.25 0.96
N LEU A 324 -2.57 -1.13 2.01
CA LEU A 324 -2.22 -2.21 2.91
C LEU A 324 -2.70 -1.91 4.31
N GLU A 325 -3.27 -2.92 4.94
CA GLU A 325 -3.47 -2.95 6.39
C GLU A 325 -2.42 -3.90 6.98
N MET A 326 -1.43 -3.33 7.67
CA MET A 326 -0.25 -4.07 8.14
C MET A 326 -0.56 -4.88 9.39
N TYR A 327 -0.12 -6.15 9.42
CA TYR A 327 -0.17 -7.04 10.57
C TYR A 327 1.27 -7.48 10.90
N GLY A 328 1.96 -6.62 11.64
CA GLY A 328 3.40 -6.78 11.88
C GLY A 328 4.23 -6.53 10.61
N LYS A 329 5.42 -7.14 10.55
CA LYS A 329 6.42 -6.87 9.50
C LYS A 329 6.29 -7.77 8.26
N THR A 330 5.55 -8.86 8.36
CA THR A 330 5.60 -9.98 7.40
C THR A 330 4.24 -10.30 6.79
N LYS A 331 3.17 -9.66 7.26
CA LYS A 331 1.79 -9.87 6.80
C LYS A 331 1.06 -8.54 6.63
N ALA A 332 0.19 -8.46 5.64
CA ALA A 332 -0.71 -7.35 5.42
C ALA A 332 -1.97 -7.84 4.70
N LYS A 333 -3.11 -7.18 4.93
CA LYS A 333 -4.28 -7.32 4.06
C LYS A 333 -4.22 -6.28 2.96
N VAL A 334 -4.64 -6.66 1.76
CA VAL A 334 -4.81 -5.73 0.65
C VAL A 334 -6.22 -5.16 0.70
N LEU A 335 -6.35 -3.84 0.76
CA LEU A 335 -7.63 -3.15 0.83
C LEU A 335 -8.35 -3.20 -0.53
N LEU A 336 -9.68 -3.31 -0.51
CA LEU A 336 -10.50 -3.41 -1.73
C LEU A 336 -10.39 -2.19 -2.65
N LYS A 337 -10.07 -1.01 -2.12
CA LYS A 337 -9.84 0.21 -2.93
C LYS A 337 -8.75 0.04 -3.99
N THR A 338 -7.86 -0.93 -3.81
CA THR A 338 -6.85 -1.32 -4.82
C THR A 338 -7.50 -1.70 -6.14
N LEU A 339 -8.68 -2.35 -6.12
CA LEU A 339 -9.42 -2.74 -7.31
C LEU A 339 -9.84 -1.53 -8.14
N ASN A 340 -10.22 -0.43 -7.50
CA ASN A 340 -10.63 0.80 -8.20
C ASN A 340 -9.45 1.41 -8.98
N ARG A 341 -8.26 1.47 -8.37
CA ARG A 341 -7.04 1.96 -9.04
C ARG A 341 -6.64 1.06 -10.21
N LEU A 342 -6.81 -0.25 -10.05
CA LEU A 342 -6.43 -1.23 -11.06
C LEU A 342 -7.56 -1.56 -12.04
N ALA A 343 -8.69 -0.85 -12.02
CA ALA A 343 -9.86 -1.14 -12.86
C ALA A 343 -9.55 -1.12 -14.36
N ASN A 344 -8.61 -0.27 -14.78
CA ASN A 344 -8.18 -0.17 -16.18
C ASN A 344 -7.13 -1.21 -16.58
N ARG A 345 -6.62 -2.02 -15.63
CA ARG A 345 -5.71 -3.12 -15.94
C ARG A 345 -6.49 -4.34 -16.40
N LYS A 346 -5.97 -5.02 -17.41
CA LYS A 346 -6.52 -6.32 -17.84
C LYS A 346 -6.47 -7.30 -16.66
N ASN A 347 -7.63 -7.90 -16.36
CA ASN A 347 -7.72 -8.90 -15.29
C ASN A 347 -6.71 -10.03 -15.48
N GLY A 348 -6.10 -10.46 -14.38
CA GLY A 348 -5.23 -11.63 -14.34
C GLY A 348 -5.98 -12.91 -14.70
N LYS A 349 -5.25 -13.93 -15.14
CA LYS A 349 -5.83 -15.26 -15.37
C LYS A 349 -6.10 -15.92 -14.01
N TYR A 350 -7.36 -16.24 -13.74
CA TYR A 350 -7.72 -17.05 -12.58
C TYR A 350 -7.45 -18.52 -12.91
N VAL A 351 -6.49 -19.13 -12.18
CA VAL A 351 -6.19 -20.56 -12.30
C VAL A 351 -6.73 -21.27 -11.07
N VAL A 352 -7.79 -22.05 -11.25
CA VAL A 352 -8.32 -22.93 -10.19
C VAL A 352 -7.55 -24.23 -10.24
N VAL A 353 -6.88 -24.58 -9.16
CA VAL A 353 -6.24 -25.88 -8.98
C VAL A 353 -7.14 -26.70 -8.07
N VAL A 354 -7.80 -27.72 -8.61
CA VAL A 354 -8.67 -28.63 -7.84
C VAL A 354 -7.85 -29.87 -7.49
N GLY A 355 -7.69 -30.14 -6.20
CA GLY A 355 -7.15 -31.43 -5.73
C GLY A 355 -8.30 -32.41 -5.51
N ILE A 356 -8.25 -33.57 -6.17
CA ILE A 356 -9.10 -34.71 -5.84
C ILE A 356 -8.34 -35.55 -4.82
N THR A 357 -8.89 -35.75 -3.61
CA THR A 357 -8.36 -36.74 -2.67
C THR A 357 -8.58 -38.14 -3.25
N PRO A 358 -7.54 -38.97 -3.43
CA PRO A 358 -7.74 -40.32 -3.90
C PRO A 358 -8.22 -41.21 -2.74
N THR A 359 -9.36 -41.87 -2.97
CA THR A 359 -9.83 -43.15 -2.39
C THR A 359 -10.41 -43.21 -0.95
N PRO A 360 -11.30 -44.22 -0.68
CA PRO A 360 -12.08 -44.33 0.57
C PRO A 360 -11.28 -44.78 1.81
N LEU A 361 -10.00 -45.12 1.66
CA LEU A 361 -9.21 -45.78 2.71
C LEU A 361 -8.09 -44.92 3.33
N GLY A 362 -8.11 -43.60 3.14
CA GLY A 362 -7.32 -42.68 3.98
C GLY A 362 -5.79 -42.80 3.89
N GLU A 363 -5.26 -43.62 2.99
CA GLU A 363 -3.83 -43.72 2.72
C GLU A 363 -3.50 -42.90 1.47
N GLY A 364 -3.00 -41.69 1.65
CA GLY A 364 -2.39 -40.94 0.55
C GLY A 364 -2.62 -39.44 0.60
N LYS A 365 -1.54 -38.72 0.87
CA LYS A 365 -1.43 -37.26 0.84
C LYS A 365 -1.99 -36.71 -0.49
N SER A 366 -2.69 -35.58 -0.41
CA SER A 366 -3.28 -34.87 -1.54
C SER A 366 -2.34 -34.85 -2.74
N THR A 367 -2.69 -35.59 -3.80
CA THR A 367 -1.97 -35.51 -5.08
C THR A 367 -2.69 -34.48 -5.94
N THR A 368 -2.02 -33.37 -6.22
CA THR A 368 -2.56 -32.28 -7.04
C THR A 368 -2.21 -32.52 -8.50
N THR A 369 -3.20 -32.79 -9.34
CA THR A 369 -3.07 -32.78 -10.81
C THR A 369 -3.66 -31.47 -11.36
N ILE A 370 -2.98 -30.84 -12.31
CA ILE A 370 -3.38 -29.57 -12.94
C ILE A 370 -4.18 -29.91 -14.21
N ASP A 371 -5.45 -29.51 -14.29
CA ASP A 371 -6.23 -29.57 -15.55
C ASP A 371 -7.22 -28.40 -15.67
N TRP A 372 -7.59 -28.03 -16.91
CA TRP A 372 -8.41 -26.86 -17.25
C TRP A 372 -9.92 -27.19 -17.23
N CYS A 373 -10.69 -26.69 -16.25
CA CYS A 373 -12.14 -26.93 -16.20
C CYS A 373 -13.00 -25.64 -16.19
N LYS A 374 -14.08 -25.63 -16.98
CA LYS A 374 -15.08 -24.54 -17.11
C LYS A 374 -16.39 -24.94 -16.37
N ARG A 375 -16.60 -24.39 -15.15
CA ARG A 375 -17.84 -24.39 -14.30
C ARG A 375 -18.12 -25.61 -13.38
N CYS A 376 -18.17 -25.37 -12.05
CA CYS A 376 -19.07 -26.01 -11.06
C CYS A 376 -18.97 -25.36 -9.65
N PRO A 377 -19.96 -25.56 -8.73
CA PRO A 377 -20.23 -24.74 -7.55
C PRO A 377 -19.38 -25.08 -6.32
N THR A 378 -19.19 -24.07 -5.45
CA THR A 378 -18.32 -24.09 -4.28
C THR A 378 -18.93 -24.89 -3.11
N PHE A 379 -18.25 -25.95 -2.66
CA PHE A 379 -18.38 -26.51 -1.31
C PHE A 379 -17.11 -26.18 -0.51
N GLY A 380 -17.28 -25.79 0.76
CA GLY A 380 -16.20 -25.35 1.65
C GLY A 380 -15.13 -26.43 1.85
N ILE A 381 -13.88 -26.08 1.57
CA ILE A 381 -12.74 -27.01 1.59
C ILE A 381 -11.76 -26.67 2.72
N LYS A 382 -11.41 -27.73 3.45
CA LYS A 382 -10.27 -27.92 4.38
C LYS A 382 -8.97 -27.28 3.87
N GLY A 383 -8.25 -26.57 4.73
CA GLY A 383 -6.91 -26.05 4.45
C GLY A 383 -6.06 -25.88 5.70
N GLY A 384 -5.69 -27.00 6.34
CA GLY A 384 -4.74 -27.02 7.47
C GLY A 384 -3.33 -27.46 7.08
N ALA A 385 -2.96 -27.38 5.79
CA ALA A 385 -1.61 -27.73 5.35
C ALA A 385 -0.73 -26.48 5.45
N ALA A 386 0.05 -26.37 6.53
CA ALA A 386 1.08 -25.35 6.68
C ALA A 386 2.27 -25.54 5.71
N GLY A 387 2.24 -26.63 4.91
CA GLY A 387 3.35 -27.08 4.07
C GLY A 387 4.33 -27.98 4.84
N GLY A 388 5.38 -28.45 4.18
CA GLY A 388 6.43 -29.30 4.77
C GLY A 388 7.79 -29.04 4.11
N GLY A 389 8.87 -29.25 4.86
CA GLY A 389 10.23 -28.88 4.48
C GLY A 389 10.35 -27.40 4.11
N TYR A 390 10.98 -27.09 2.98
CA TYR A 390 11.17 -25.72 2.49
C TYR A 390 9.92 -25.11 1.83
N SER A 391 8.84 -25.87 1.66
CA SER A 391 7.58 -25.42 1.06
C SER A 391 6.52 -25.16 2.12
N GLN A 392 6.80 -24.25 3.06
CA GLN A 392 5.93 -23.89 4.18
C GLN A 392 5.44 -22.43 4.13
N VAL A 393 4.29 -22.16 4.74
CA VAL A 393 3.78 -20.80 5.01
C VAL A 393 4.33 -20.31 6.35
N ILE A 394 5.05 -19.19 6.35
CA ILE A 394 5.78 -18.67 7.52
C ILE A 394 5.12 -17.37 8.02
N PRO A 395 5.10 -17.09 9.34
CA PRO A 395 5.56 -17.93 10.45
C PRO A 395 4.53 -18.96 10.92
N MET A 396 4.97 -20.22 11.02
CA MET A 396 4.19 -21.35 11.53
C MET A 396 3.76 -21.13 12.99
N GLU A 397 4.55 -20.37 13.76
CA GLU A 397 4.31 -20.06 15.18
C GLU A 397 3.11 -19.12 15.41
N GLU A 398 2.70 -18.35 14.38
CA GLU A 398 1.53 -17.46 14.46
C GLU A 398 0.28 -18.08 13.83
N PHE A 399 0.35 -19.32 13.34
CA PHE A 399 -0.82 -20.00 12.81
C PHE A 399 -1.71 -20.43 13.98
N ASN A 400 -2.94 -19.92 13.99
CA ASN A 400 -3.89 -20.18 15.06
C ASN A 400 -4.16 -21.70 15.15
N LEU A 401 -3.92 -22.29 16.32
CA LEU A 401 -4.26 -23.66 16.71
C LEU A 401 -5.79 -23.84 16.86
N HIS A 402 -6.59 -23.19 16.01
CA HIS A 402 -7.97 -23.64 15.81
C HIS A 402 -7.90 -24.98 15.09
N LEU A 403 -7.81 -26.03 15.91
CA LEU A 403 -8.05 -27.40 15.55
C LEU A 403 -9.29 -27.40 14.65
N THR A 404 -9.09 -27.86 13.42
CA THR A 404 -10.02 -27.79 12.30
C THR A 404 -11.46 -28.15 12.70
N GLY A 405 -12.45 -27.68 11.95
CA GLY A 405 -13.88 -27.96 12.19
C GLY A 405 -14.22 -29.42 12.51
N ASP A 406 -13.42 -30.40 12.05
CA ASP A 406 -13.51 -31.82 12.43
C ASP A 406 -13.36 -32.07 13.94
N ILE A 407 -12.38 -31.45 14.62
CA ILE A 407 -12.18 -31.64 16.06
C ILE A 407 -13.31 -30.95 16.84
N HIS A 408 -13.76 -29.80 16.37
CA HIS A 408 -14.95 -29.15 16.92
C HIS A 408 -16.20 -30.03 16.73
N ALA A 409 -16.37 -30.66 15.57
CA ALA A 409 -17.48 -31.55 15.27
C ALA A 409 -17.42 -32.85 16.09
N ILE A 410 -16.24 -33.47 16.22
CA ILE A 410 -16.01 -34.64 17.08
C ILE A 410 -16.31 -34.27 18.53
N THR A 411 -15.84 -33.12 18.99
CA THR A 411 -16.09 -32.63 20.36
C THR A 411 -17.58 -32.38 20.59
N ALA A 412 -18.26 -31.70 19.65
CA ALA A 412 -19.70 -31.44 19.74
C ALA A 412 -20.52 -32.74 19.72
N ALA A 413 -20.20 -33.69 18.83
CA ALA A 413 -20.87 -34.98 18.75
C ALA A 413 -20.66 -35.80 20.03
N HIS A 414 -19.43 -35.83 20.56
CA HIS A 414 -19.12 -36.51 21.81
C HIS A 414 -19.88 -35.87 22.99
N ASN A 415 -19.93 -34.54 23.08
CA ASN A 415 -20.64 -33.83 24.14
C ASN A 415 -22.17 -34.03 24.06
N LEU A 416 -22.76 -34.07 22.86
CA LEU A 416 -24.18 -34.36 22.67
C LEU A 416 -24.52 -35.79 23.08
N MET A 417 -23.70 -36.77 22.69
CA MET A 417 -23.89 -38.17 23.10
C MET A 417 -23.75 -38.33 24.62
N ALA A 418 -22.79 -37.64 25.23
CA ALA A 418 -22.61 -37.59 26.67
C ALA A 418 -23.85 -37.06 27.40
N ALA A 419 -24.36 -35.90 26.94
CA ALA A 419 -25.54 -35.29 27.52
C ALA A 419 -26.78 -36.19 27.40
N ALA A 420 -26.96 -36.87 26.26
CA ALA A 420 -28.07 -37.79 26.03
C ALA A 420 -28.03 -39.01 26.96
N ILE A 421 -26.85 -39.61 27.15
CA ILE A 421 -26.66 -40.75 28.06
C ILE A 421 -26.89 -40.33 29.51
N ASP A 422 -26.32 -39.20 29.93
CA ASP A 422 -26.46 -38.69 31.30
C ASP A 422 -27.92 -38.33 31.65
N ALA A 423 -28.64 -37.67 30.73
CA ALA A 423 -30.07 -37.41 30.88
C ALA A 423 -30.87 -38.73 31.00
N ARG A 424 -30.50 -39.75 30.21
CA ARG A 424 -31.17 -41.05 30.26
C ARG A 424 -30.89 -41.79 31.57
N MET A 425 -29.66 -41.80 32.05
CA MET A 425 -29.30 -42.38 33.35
C MET A 425 -30.05 -41.69 34.50
N PHE A 426 -30.17 -40.36 34.46
CA PHE A 426 -30.97 -39.61 35.45
C PHE A 426 -32.44 -40.07 35.47
N HIS A 427 -33.09 -40.17 34.31
CA HIS A 427 -34.48 -40.66 34.24
C HIS A 427 -34.63 -42.11 34.69
N GLU A 428 -33.66 -42.98 34.39
CA GLU A 428 -33.68 -44.37 34.84
C GLU A 428 -33.46 -44.52 36.35
N SER A 429 -32.72 -43.61 36.97
CA SER A 429 -32.50 -43.61 38.42
C SER A 429 -33.69 -43.05 39.23
N THR A 430 -34.53 -42.22 38.61
CA THR A 430 -35.60 -41.47 39.29
C THR A 430 -37.01 -41.99 39.01
N GLN A 431 -37.18 -42.92 38.08
CA GLN A 431 -38.50 -43.40 37.64
C GLN A 431 -38.65 -44.91 37.75
N THR A 432 -39.89 -45.34 37.93
CA THR A 432 -40.25 -46.76 37.97
C THR A 432 -40.11 -47.40 36.59
N ASP A 433 -39.85 -48.71 36.56
CA ASP A 433 -39.72 -49.48 35.31
C ASP A 433 -40.98 -49.38 34.45
N GLU A 434 -42.15 -49.36 35.07
CA GLU A 434 -43.43 -49.21 34.40
C GLU A 434 -43.61 -47.83 33.76
N ALA A 435 -43.21 -46.75 34.44
CA ALA A 435 -43.25 -45.40 33.87
C ALA A 435 -42.34 -45.26 32.65
N LEU A 436 -41.13 -45.85 32.71
CA LEU A 436 -40.18 -45.88 31.60
C LEU A 436 -40.72 -46.69 30.42
N PHE A 437 -41.27 -47.87 30.69
CA PHE A 437 -41.90 -48.72 29.67
C PHE A 437 -43.08 -48.02 29.01
N ASN A 438 -43.91 -47.34 29.80
CA ASN A 438 -45.10 -46.64 29.33
C ASN A 438 -44.79 -45.52 28.33
N ARG A 439 -43.69 -44.80 28.54
CA ARG A 439 -43.23 -43.76 27.59
C ARG A 439 -42.50 -44.34 26.39
N LEU A 440 -41.81 -45.47 26.57
CA LEU A 440 -41.06 -46.10 25.49
C LEU A 440 -41.98 -46.75 24.45
N VAL A 441 -43.07 -47.38 24.89
CA VAL A 441 -44.03 -48.07 24.01
C VAL A 441 -45.46 -47.70 24.40
N PRO A 442 -45.95 -46.47 24.13
CA PRO A 442 -47.27 -46.06 24.54
C PRO A 442 -48.38 -46.91 23.90
N HIS A 443 -49.55 -46.97 24.55
CA HIS A 443 -50.71 -47.62 23.97
C HIS A 443 -51.16 -46.90 22.69
N ASN A 444 -51.53 -47.66 21.67
CA ASN A 444 -52.29 -47.14 20.55
C ASN A 444 -53.78 -46.94 20.96
N LYS A 445 -54.59 -46.40 20.04
CA LYS A 445 -56.02 -46.16 20.29
C LYS A 445 -56.83 -47.43 20.60
N GLU A 446 -56.29 -48.60 20.31
CA GLU A 446 -56.89 -49.92 20.53
C GLU A 446 -56.33 -50.63 21.77
N GLY A 447 -55.51 -49.94 22.59
CA GLY A 447 -54.90 -50.49 23.79
C GLY A 447 -53.70 -51.43 23.56
N LYS A 448 -53.30 -51.67 22.30
CA LYS A 448 -52.13 -52.49 21.95
C LYS A 448 -50.84 -51.66 21.96
N ARG A 449 -49.71 -52.32 22.24
CA ARG A 449 -48.37 -51.70 22.24
C ARG A 449 -47.52 -52.27 21.11
N ILE A 450 -47.70 -51.70 19.92
CA ILE A 450 -46.99 -52.15 18.71
C ILE A 450 -45.54 -51.69 18.76
N LEU A 451 -44.60 -52.62 18.59
CA LEU A 451 -43.17 -52.34 18.59
C LEU A 451 -42.69 -51.88 17.22
N SER A 452 -41.91 -50.80 17.19
CA SER A 452 -41.18 -50.35 16.00
C SER A 452 -40.05 -51.32 15.61
N LYS A 453 -39.57 -51.24 14.37
CA LYS A 453 -38.42 -52.03 13.87
C LYS A 453 -37.14 -51.87 14.71
N ILE A 454 -36.93 -50.71 15.35
CA ILE A 454 -35.78 -50.48 16.23
C ILE A 454 -35.98 -51.19 17.58
N GLN A 455 -37.20 -51.16 18.11
CA GLN A 455 -37.57 -51.82 19.36
C GLN A 455 -37.53 -53.34 19.23
N GLN A 456 -37.99 -53.91 18.12
CA GLN A 456 -37.85 -55.34 17.82
C GLN A 456 -36.37 -55.76 17.79
N ARG A 457 -35.51 -55.01 17.07
CA ARG A 457 -34.05 -55.25 17.07
C ARG A 457 -33.43 -55.20 18.46
N ARG A 458 -33.96 -54.35 19.34
CA ARG A 458 -33.52 -54.27 20.73
C ARG A 458 -33.92 -55.51 21.54
N LEU A 459 -35.13 -56.04 21.36
CA LEU A 459 -35.54 -57.30 21.99
C LEU A 459 -34.60 -58.45 21.59
N ALA A 460 -34.30 -58.56 20.29
CA ALA A 460 -33.32 -59.53 19.78
C ALA A 460 -31.97 -59.38 20.47
N ARG A 461 -31.43 -58.15 20.54
CA ARG A 461 -30.13 -57.90 21.17
C ARG A 461 -30.09 -58.22 22.67
N LEU A 462 -31.24 -58.15 23.34
CA LEU A 462 -31.37 -58.51 24.76
C LEU A 462 -31.71 -59.99 24.97
N ASN A 463 -31.82 -60.78 23.90
CA ASN A 463 -32.30 -62.16 23.93
C ASN A 463 -33.68 -62.29 24.61
N ILE A 464 -34.59 -61.35 24.33
CA ILE A 464 -35.99 -61.39 24.77
C ILE A 464 -36.83 -61.91 23.59
N ALA A 465 -37.82 -62.78 23.88
CA ALA A 465 -38.71 -63.34 22.88
C ALA A 465 -39.42 -62.24 22.07
N MET A 466 -39.51 -62.44 20.75
CA MET A 466 -40.22 -61.51 19.88
C MET A 466 -41.72 -61.60 20.15
N VAL A 467 -42.33 -60.44 20.38
CA VAL A 467 -43.77 -60.30 20.58
C VAL A 467 -44.31 -59.26 19.61
N GLU A 468 -45.53 -59.48 19.11
CA GLU A 468 -46.21 -58.50 18.26
C GLU A 468 -46.81 -57.35 19.08
N ASP A 469 -47.24 -57.65 20.32
CA ASP A 469 -47.73 -56.68 21.30
C ASP A 469 -46.85 -56.70 22.55
N ALA A 470 -46.26 -55.55 22.90
CA ALA A 470 -45.40 -55.42 24.06
C ALA A 470 -46.13 -55.65 25.40
N ASN A 471 -47.47 -55.66 25.41
CA ASN A 471 -48.24 -56.10 26.58
C ASN A 471 -47.92 -57.54 27.00
N GLN A 472 -47.45 -58.39 26.07
CA GLN A 472 -47.10 -59.79 26.31
C GLN A 472 -45.74 -59.96 27.03
N LEU A 473 -44.95 -58.88 27.17
CA LEU A 473 -43.67 -58.93 27.88
C LEU A 473 -43.88 -59.09 29.39
N SER A 474 -43.11 -59.98 30.01
CA SER A 474 -43.04 -60.14 31.47
C SER A 474 -42.54 -58.86 32.15
N ALA A 475 -42.80 -58.69 33.45
CA ALA A 475 -42.32 -57.52 34.19
C ALA A 475 -40.78 -57.38 34.13
N GLU A 476 -40.07 -58.51 34.16
CA GLU A 476 -38.61 -58.55 34.03
C GLU A 476 -38.14 -58.16 32.62
N ASP A 477 -38.82 -58.66 31.58
CA ASP A 477 -38.50 -58.28 30.21
C ASP A 477 -38.82 -56.81 29.94
N ARG A 478 -39.90 -56.28 30.49
CA ARG A 478 -40.24 -54.84 30.42
C ARG A 478 -39.15 -53.99 31.06
N LYS A 479 -38.60 -54.41 32.20
CA LYS A 479 -37.47 -53.74 32.87
C LYS A 479 -36.21 -53.76 32.01
N ARG A 480 -35.78 -54.94 31.55
CA ARG A 480 -34.57 -55.10 30.71
C ARG A 480 -34.72 -54.36 29.38
N PHE A 481 -35.90 -54.39 28.80
CA PHE A 481 -36.22 -53.70 27.57
C PHE A 481 -36.17 -52.17 27.74
N SER A 482 -36.66 -51.64 28.86
CA SER A 482 -36.79 -50.20 29.07
C SER A 482 -35.52 -49.50 29.54
N ARG A 483 -34.57 -50.20 30.18
CA ARG A 483 -33.35 -49.60 30.74
C ARG A 483 -32.15 -49.66 29.80
N LEU A 484 -31.21 -48.73 29.88
CA LEU A 484 -29.99 -48.76 29.08
C LEU A 484 -29.21 -50.06 29.35
N ASN A 485 -28.71 -50.69 28.28
CA ASN A 485 -27.86 -51.87 28.37
C ASN A 485 -26.38 -51.45 28.37
N ILE A 486 -25.99 -50.69 29.39
CA ILE A 486 -24.63 -50.19 29.61
C ILE A 486 -24.28 -50.33 31.09
N ASP A 487 -23.03 -50.67 31.41
CA ASP A 487 -22.54 -50.60 32.79
C ASP A 487 -21.95 -49.20 33.03
N ALA A 488 -22.68 -48.38 33.78
CA ALA A 488 -22.29 -47.00 34.08
C ALA A 488 -20.91 -46.89 34.75
N ASN A 489 -20.48 -47.90 35.52
CA ASN A 489 -19.20 -47.88 36.23
C ASN A 489 -18.01 -48.10 35.29
N THR A 490 -18.24 -48.68 34.11
CA THR A 490 -17.19 -48.93 33.10
C THR A 490 -16.98 -47.76 32.15
N ILE A 491 -17.82 -46.72 32.20
CA ILE A 491 -17.75 -45.59 31.27
C ILE A 491 -16.89 -44.49 31.87
N THR A 492 -15.62 -44.43 31.45
CA THR A 492 -14.70 -43.35 31.84
C THR A 492 -14.99 -42.08 31.03
N TRP A 493 -15.82 -41.19 31.54
CA TRP A 493 -16.10 -39.88 30.90
C TRP A 493 -15.00 -38.87 31.22
N THR A 494 -13.88 -38.91 30.48
CA THR A 494 -12.98 -37.75 30.41
C THR A 494 -13.36 -36.92 29.19
N ARG A 495 -14.18 -35.87 29.40
CA ARG A 495 -14.47 -34.88 28.36
C ARG A 495 -13.15 -34.19 28.00
N VAL A 496 -12.61 -34.50 26.83
CA VAL A 496 -11.28 -34.02 26.41
C VAL A 496 -11.25 -32.49 26.37
N ILE A 497 -12.36 -31.85 25.98
CA ILE A 497 -12.59 -30.40 26.05
C ILE A 497 -14.09 -30.20 26.28
N ASP A 498 -14.50 -29.77 27.48
CA ASP A 498 -15.91 -29.48 27.76
C ASP A 498 -16.26 -28.09 27.21
N THR A 499 -16.99 -28.04 26.10
CA THR A 499 -17.59 -26.79 25.59
C THR A 499 -18.88 -26.44 26.31
N ASN A 500 -19.36 -27.31 27.20
CA ASN A 500 -20.54 -27.09 28.02
C ASN A 500 -20.11 -26.79 29.46
N ASP A 501 -20.48 -25.61 29.95
CA ASP A 501 -20.13 -25.04 31.27
C ASP A 501 -20.43 -25.94 32.49
N ARG A 502 -21.14 -27.06 32.32
CA ARG A 502 -21.71 -27.86 33.39
C ARG A 502 -20.70 -28.49 34.35
N PHE A 503 -19.60 -29.09 33.87
CA PHE A 503 -18.58 -29.67 34.76
C PHE A 503 -17.67 -28.61 35.38
N LEU A 504 -17.33 -27.56 34.65
CA LEU A 504 -16.61 -26.39 35.17
C LEU A 504 -17.39 -25.71 36.30
N ARG A 505 -18.73 -25.67 36.21
CA ARG A 505 -19.63 -25.11 37.23
C ARG A 505 -20.11 -26.12 38.28
N LYS A 506 -19.61 -27.37 38.28
CA LYS A 506 -20.02 -28.45 39.21
C LYS A 506 -21.54 -28.67 39.29
N MET A 507 -22.29 -28.45 38.21
CA MET A 507 -23.75 -28.57 38.21
C MET A 507 -24.21 -30.04 38.13
N ARG A 508 -24.95 -30.49 39.15
CA ARG A 508 -25.58 -31.83 39.22
C ARG A 508 -26.97 -31.82 38.56
N SER A 509 -27.29 -32.85 37.79
CA SER A 509 -28.65 -33.07 37.28
C SER A 509 -29.58 -33.42 38.44
N GLY A 510 -30.76 -32.80 38.50
CA GLY A 510 -31.82 -33.16 39.46
C GLY A 510 -31.83 -32.39 40.79
N THR A 511 -30.87 -31.50 41.05
CA THR A 511 -30.93 -30.58 42.20
C THR A 511 -31.73 -29.33 41.84
N VAL A 512 -33.06 -29.46 41.76
CA VAL A 512 -33.95 -28.28 41.83
C VAL A 512 -34.50 -28.22 43.25
N GLN A 513 -33.86 -27.43 44.10
CA GLN A 513 -34.58 -26.80 45.19
C GLN A 513 -35.37 -25.67 44.53
N LEU A 514 -36.69 -25.81 44.47
CA LEU A 514 -37.61 -24.78 43.98
C LEU A 514 -37.38 -23.47 44.76
N ARG A 515 -36.53 -22.59 44.23
CA ARG A 515 -36.62 -21.15 44.53
C ARG A 515 -37.63 -20.56 43.56
N LYS A 516 -38.71 -20.04 44.12
CA LYS A 516 -39.80 -19.31 43.46
C LYS A 516 -39.33 -17.96 42.88
N ASP A 517 -38.25 -17.91 42.09
CA ASP A 517 -37.74 -16.63 41.53
C ASP A 517 -37.31 -16.75 40.06
N ILE A 518 -38.01 -17.58 39.26
CA ILE A 518 -37.74 -17.74 37.81
C ILE A 518 -38.79 -16.99 36.95
N SER A 519 -39.63 -16.14 37.54
CA SER A 519 -40.53 -15.25 36.78
C SER A 519 -39.88 -13.92 36.38
N GLU A 520 -38.78 -13.49 37.02
CA GLU A 520 -38.13 -12.20 36.71
C GLU A 520 -37.04 -12.28 35.62
N LEU A 521 -36.51 -13.48 35.33
CA LEU A 521 -35.43 -13.66 34.36
C LEU A 521 -35.90 -13.84 32.90
N LEU A 522 -37.20 -14.03 32.68
CA LEU A 522 -37.79 -14.22 31.34
C LEU A 522 -38.41 -12.95 30.73
N ASN A 523 -38.44 -11.83 31.46
CA ASN A 523 -39.05 -10.57 31.01
C ASN A 523 -38.06 -9.47 30.56
N SER A 524 -36.76 -9.76 30.42
CA SER A 524 -35.74 -8.72 30.14
C SER A 524 -34.94 -8.88 28.84
N GLN A 525 -35.35 -9.70 27.87
CA GLN A 525 -34.71 -9.75 26.55
C GLN A 525 -35.67 -9.51 25.40
N SER A 526 -36.07 -8.25 25.25
CA SER A 526 -36.40 -7.67 23.96
C SER A 526 -36.38 -6.15 24.09
N GLN A 527 -35.20 -5.55 23.93
CA GLN A 527 -35.07 -4.21 23.36
C GLN A 527 -33.64 -3.96 22.87
N LEU A 528 -33.56 -3.81 21.55
CA LEU A 528 -32.46 -3.25 20.79
C LEU A 528 -32.44 -1.74 21.10
N VAL A 529 -31.37 -1.21 21.70
CA VAL A 529 -31.10 0.23 21.70
C VAL A 529 -29.63 0.45 21.38
N VAL A 530 -29.44 1.17 20.28
CA VAL A 530 -28.18 1.68 19.76
C VAL A 530 -27.65 2.77 20.70
N ASN A 531 -26.35 2.72 21.00
CA ASN A 531 -25.49 3.90 21.12
C ASN A 531 -24.12 3.55 20.55
#